data_AF-A0A5E6PYW6-F1
#
_entry.id   AF-A0A5E6PYW6-F1
#
_cell.length_a   1.000
_cell.length_b   1.000
_cell.length_c   1.000
_cell.angle_alpha   90.00
_cell.angle_beta   90.00
_cell.angle_gamma   90.00
#
_symmetry.space_group_name_H-M   'P 1'
#
loop_
_entity.id
_entity.type
_entity.pdbx_description
1 polymer ?
#
loop_
_entity_poly.entity_id
_entity_poly.type
_entity_poly.pdbx_seq_one_letter_code
_entity_poly.pdbx_strand_id
1 'polypeptide(L)'
;MSEPLVSTLFLRHGTCLRALLLENQAWFCAHDLGRLMGKHLDERMSRKLDADQRQMMLVEAQGSTEERLMISESGVYALLVYHYCPEYRLLREWLTHQVVPTLRDARPSRSVERPTLSVLDWPKMSLCMLHWQDEPWIRLRDMPCVLVDDPFNQRGSWWRKASRVLRGF
;
A
#
# COMPACT_ATOMS: atom_id res chain seq x y z
N MET A 1 -11.75 2.83 -12.52
CA MET A 1 -11.69 4.18 -11.93
C MET A 1 -11.14 3.95 -10.54
N SER A 2 -9.96 4.47 -10.22
CA SER A 2 -9.37 4.25 -8.89
C SER A 2 -10.23 4.93 -7.84
N GLU A 3 -10.62 4.21 -6.78
CA GLU A 3 -11.39 4.80 -5.70
C GLU A 3 -10.56 5.85 -4.95
N PRO A 4 -11.16 6.97 -4.54
CA PRO A 4 -10.45 7.98 -3.76
C PRO A 4 -10.02 7.43 -2.40
N LEU A 5 -8.73 7.59 -2.08
CA LEU A 5 -8.18 7.18 -0.79
C LEU A 5 -8.40 8.30 0.22
N VAL A 6 -9.06 7.97 1.34
CA VAL A 6 -9.29 8.92 2.43
C VAL A 6 -7.99 9.17 3.18
N SER A 7 -7.57 10.43 3.25
CA SER A 7 -6.37 10.83 4.00
C SER A 7 -6.68 11.23 5.44
N THR A 8 -5.78 10.86 6.35
CA THR A 8 -5.73 11.36 7.73
C THR A 8 -4.84 12.59 7.79
N LEU A 9 -5.27 13.62 8.53
CA LEU A 9 -4.53 14.87 8.66
C LEU A 9 -3.84 14.95 10.02
N PHE A 10 -2.53 15.17 9.99
CA PHE A 10 -1.70 15.42 11.17
C PHE A 10 -1.26 16.88 11.20
N LEU A 11 -1.10 17.44 12.40
CA LEU A 11 -0.67 18.83 12.59
C LEU A 11 0.63 18.88 13.39
N ARG A 12 1.58 19.68 12.93
CA ARG A 12 2.84 19.97 13.62
C ARG A 12 3.25 21.42 13.38
N HIS A 13 3.38 22.19 14.46
CA HIS A 13 3.79 23.60 14.41
C HIS A 13 3.01 24.45 13.38
N GLY A 14 1.68 24.26 13.30
CA GLY A 14 0.82 24.98 12.34
C GLY A 14 0.93 24.51 10.88
N THR A 15 1.75 23.50 10.60
CA THR A 15 1.84 22.85 9.29
C THR A 15 1.06 21.54 9.31
N CYS A 16 0.28 21.28 8.27
CA CYS A 16 -0.44 20.02 8.11
C CYS A 16 0.40 18.99 7.36
N LEU A 17 0.15 17.72 7.65
CA LEU A 17 0.67 16.57 6.94
C LEU A 17 -0.49 15.60 6.66
N ARG A 18 -0.86 15.49 5.39
CA ARG A 18 -1.79 14.46 4.94
C ARG A 18 -1.04 13.14 4.75
N ALA A 19 -1.60 12.09 5.35
CA ALA A 19 -1.06 10.76 5.24
C ALA A 19 -2.19 9.73 5.08
N LEU A 20 -1.87 8.62 4.42
CA LEU A 20 -2.78 7.52 4.21
C LEU A 20 -2.07 6.19 4.46
N LEU A 21 -2.83 5.18 4.83
CA LEU A 21 -2.35 3.82 4.98
C LEU A 21 -2.91 3.00 3.82
N LEU A 22 -2.03 2.46 2.98
CA LEU A 22 -2.38 1.63 1.83
C LEU A 22 -1.54 0.36 1.90
N GLU A 23 -2.19 -0.82 1.85
CA GLU A 23 -1.49 -2.12 1.88
C GLU A 23 -0.48 -2.24 3.04
N ASN A 24 -0.86 -1.74 4.22
CA ASN A 24 -0.01 -1.68 5.43
C ASN A 24 1.25 -0.80 5.31
N GLN A 25 1.40 -0.06 4.22
CA GLN A 25 2.45 0.93 4.02
C GLN A 25 1.88 2.34 4.27
N ALA A 26 2.61 3.15 5.04
CA ALA A 26 2.25 4.55 5.24
C ALA A 26 2.75 5.41 4.09
N TRP A 27 1.89 6.30 3.61
CA TRP A 27 2.15 7.22 2.51
C TRP A 27 1.85 8.65 2.93
N PHE A 28 2.70 9.58 2.50
CA PHE A 28 2.71 10.97 2.94
C PHE A 28 2.67 11.93 1.75
N CYS A 29 1.90 13.00 1.84
CA CYS A 29 1.86 13.99 0.78
C CYS A 29 3.22 14.70 0.64
N ALA A 30 3.82 14.65 -0.56
CA ALA A 30 5.12 15.25 -0.83
C ALA A 30 5.13 16.76 -0.57
N HIS A 31 4.07 17.45 -0.99
CA HIS A 31 3.97 18.90 -0.81
C HIS A 31 3.97 19.29 0.69
N ASP A 32 3.19 18.59 1.50
CA ASP A 32 3.07 18.85 2.94
C ASP A 32 4.37 18.49 3.67
N LEU A 33 5.00 17.37 3.31
CA LEU A 33 6.30 16.96 3.84
C LEU A 33 7.37 18.01 3.51
N GLY A 34 7.36 18.56 2.30
CA GLY A 34 8.23 19.64 1.91
C GLY A 34 8.12 20.85 2.83
N ARG A 35 6.89 21.28 3.15
CA ARG A 35 6.66 22.38 4.10
C ARG A 35 7.23 22.08 5.48
N LEU A 36 7.06 20.85 5.99
CA LEU A 36 7.64 20.43 7.27
C LEU A 36 9.17 20.39 7.26
N MET A 37 9.77 20.11 6.11
CA MET A 37 11.22 20.17 5.89
C MET A 37 11.72 21.59 5.59
N GLY A 38 10.83 22.55 5.33
CA GLY A 38 11.21 23.87 4.81
C GLY A 38 11.84 23.80 3.41
N LYS A 39 11.48 22.79 2.61
CA LYS A 39 12.00 22.56 1.26
C LYS A 39 10.87 22.32 0.28
N HIS A 40 11.02 22.80 -0.95
CA HIS A 40 10.12 22.40 -2.02
C HIS A 40 10.56 21.03 -2.54
N LEU A 41 9.75 19.99 -2.32
CA LEU A 41 10.01 18.65 -2.86
C LEU A 41 9.67 18.64 -4.35
N ASP A 42 10.55 19.22 -5.15
CA ASP A 42 10.45 19.26 -6.60
C ASP A 42 10.50 17.85 -7.22
N GLU A 43 10.07 17.77 -8.48
CA GLU A 43 10.17 16.56 -9.30
C GLU A 43 11.61 16.01 -9.36
N ARG A 44 12.62 16.88 -9.30
CA ARG A 44 14.03 16.47 -9.25
C ARG A 44 14.39 15.75 -7.94
N MET A 45 13.84 16.19 -6.81
CA MET A 45 14.08 15.56 -5.52
C MET A 45 13.33 14.24 -5.44
N SER A 46 12.10 14.17 -5.95
CA SER A 46 11.34 12.92 -5.98
C SER A 46 11.98 11.88 -6.90
N ARG A 47 12.67 12.27 -7.97
CA ARG A 47 13.44 11.36 -8.83
C ARG A 47 14.66 10.71 -8.16
N LYS A 48 15.10 11.19 -6.99
CA LYS A 48 16.14 10.52 -6.19
C LYS A 48 15.59 9.33 -5.41
N LEU A 49 14.27 9.23 -5.29
CA LEU A 49 13.61 8.12 -4.65
C LEU A 49 13.36 7.01 -5.68
N ASP A 50 13.38 5.78 -5.17
CA ASP A 50 13.07 4.60 -5.96
C ASP A 50 11.60 4.61 -6.43
N ALA A 51 11.28 3.82 -7.45
CA ALA A 51 9.95 3.81 -8.05
C ALA A 51 8.84 3.35 -7.10
N ASP A 52 9.17 2.50 -6.12
CA ASP A 52 8.28 2.05 -5.04
C ASP A 52 8.12 3.11 -3.92
N GLN A 53 8.99 4.12 -3.88
CA GLN A 53 8.99 5.13 -2.83
C GLN A 53 8.14 6.36 -3.16
N ARG A 54 7.66 6.47 -4.39
CA ARG A 54 6.87 7.60 -4.86
C ARG A 54 5.75 7.14 -5.78
N GLN A 55 4.56 7.67 -5.57
CA GLN A 55 3.41 7.30 -6.39
C GLN A 55 2.43 8.47 -6.49
N MET A 56 1.86 8.68 -7.68
CA MET A 56 0.70 9.56 -7.84
C MET A 56 -0.54 8.82 -7.37
N MET A 57 -1.26 9.40 -6.42
CA MET A 57 -2.45 8.79 -5.84
C MET A 57 -3.61 9.78 -5.86
N LEU A 58 -4.82 9.28 -6.10
CA LEU A 58 -6.05 10.05 -5.99
C LEU A 58 -6.42 10.14 -4.50
N VAL A 59 -6.20 11.30 -3.88
CA VAL A 59 -6.37 11.48 -2.43
C VAL A 59 -7.56 12.39 -2.17
N GLU A 60 -8.51 11.89 -1.39
CA GLU A 60 -9.61 12.67 -0.86
C GLU A 60 -9.19 13.38 0.43
N ALA A 61 -9.44 14.68 0.45
CA ALA A 61 -9.20 15.51 1.61
C ALA A 61 -10.27 16.60 1.68
N GLN A 62 -11.02 16.63 2.78
CA GLN A 62 -12.01 17.69 3.08
C GLN A 62 -13.02 17.92 1.94
N GLY A 63 -13.47 16.84 1.28
CA GLY A 63 -14.45 16.89 0.20
C GLY A 63 -13.91 17.26 -1.18
N SER A 64 -12.59 17.49 -1.32
CA SER A 64 -11.93 17.55 -2.64
C SER A 64 -11.08 16.30 -2.88
N THR A 65 -11.26 15.72 -4.06
CA THR A 65 -10.48 14.60 -4.56
C THR A 65 -9.48 15.13 -5.57
N GLU A 66 -8.20 15.03 -5.25
CA GLU A 66 -7.12 15.54 -6.11
C GLU A 66 -6.01 14.51 -6.23
N GLU A 67 -5.40 14.46 -7.41
CA GLU A 67 -4.21 13.66 -7.65
C GLU A 67 -3.00 14.33 -6.99
N ARG A 68 -2.31 13.60 -6.11
CA ARG A 68 -1.18 14.11 -5.33
C ARG A 68 -0.02 13.13 -5.39
N LEU A 69 1.19 13.69 -5.41
CA LEU A 69 2.41 12.91 -5.24
C LEU A 69 2.51 12.48 -3.78
N MET A 70 2.47 11.18 -3.56
CA MET A 70 2.64 10.54 -2.27
C MET A 70 4.01 9.89 -2.19
N ILE A 71 4.61 9.94 -1.00
CA ILE A 71 5.92 9.37 -0.69
C ILE A 71 5.73 8.32 0.39
N SER A 72 6.28 7.14 0.18
CA SER A 72 6.19 6.06 1.16
C SER A 72 7.00 6.33 2.42
N GLU A 73 6.72 5.62 3.50
CA GLU A 73 7.49 5.68 4.75
C GLU A 73 9.00 5.52 4.52
N SER A 74 9.42 4.55 3.70
CA SER A 74 10.83 4.34 3.36
C SER A 74 11.42 5.53 2.59
N GLY A 75 10.67 6.08 1.63
CA GLY A 75 11.06 7.28 0.88
C GLY A 75 11.21 8.52 1.76
N VAL A 76 10.33 8.71 2.75
CA VAL A 76 10.44 9.81 3.70
C VAL A 76 11.73 9.70 4.50
N TYR A 77 12.04 8.52 5.05
CA TYR A 77 13.30 8.35 5.78
C TYR A 77 14.53 8.53 4.88
N ALA A 78 14.48 8.07 3.63
CA ALA A 78 15.54 8.33 2.66
C ALA A 78 15.76 9.84 2.44
N LEU A 79 14.68 10.62 2.28
CA LEU A 79 14.78 12.08 2.14
C LEU A 79 15.41 12.76 3.36
N LEU A 80 15.04 12.34 4.58
CA LEU A 80 15.62 12.89 5.81
C LEU A 80 17.11 12.59 5.94
N VAL A 81 17.57 11.46 5.40
CA VAL A 81 18.99 11.10 5.32
C VAL A 81 19.71 11.89 4.23
N TYR A 82 19.17 11.94 3.02
CA TYR A 82 19.75 12.69 1.89
C TYR A 82 19.86 14.19 2.17
N HIS A 83 18.96 14.72 2.99
CA HIS A 83 18.91 16.13 3.35
C HIS A 83 19.08 16.29 4.86
N TYR A 84 20.17 15.79 5.41
CA TYR A 84 20.40 15.88 6.84
C TYR A 84 20.34 17.34 7.35
N CYS A 85 19.50 17.55 8.37
CA CYS A 85 19.37 18.79 9.11
C CYS A 85 19.08 18.42 10.58
N PRO A 86 19.68 19.08 11.59
CA PRO A 86 19.45 18.73 12.99
C PRO A 86 17.97 18.79 13.40
N GLU A 87 17.21 19.75 12.87
CA GLU A 87 15.77 19.90 13.14
C GLU A 87 14.95 18.71 12.61
N TYR A 88 15.47 17.98 11.63
CA TYR A 88 14.80 16.80 11.07
C TYR A 88 14.85 15.59 12.00
N ARG A 89 15.69 15.59 13.05
CA ARG A 89 15.62 14.55 14.08
C ARG A 89 14.26 14.52 14.76
N LEU A 90 13.76 15.69 15.13
CA LEU A 90 12.43 15.85 15.75
C LEU A 90 11.31 15.52 14.77
N LEU A 91 11.50 15.82 13.48
CA LEU A 91 10.54 15.44 12.43
C LEU A 91 10.49 13.92 12.27
N ARG A 92 11.66 13.26 12.19
CA ARG A 92 11.77 11.80 12.14
C ARG A 92 11.09 11.15 13.35
N GLU A 93 11.42 11.60 14.56
CA GLU A 93 10.84 11.07 15.80
C GLU A 93 9.31 11.23 15.83
N TRP A 94 8.81 12.39 15.42
CA TRP A 94 7.37 12.61 15.31
C TRP A 94 6.71 11.67 14.30
N LEU A 95 7.31 11.49 13.11
CA LEU A 95 6.81 10.55 12.11
C LEU A 95 6.80 9.11 12.62
N THR A 96 7.92 8.65 13.18
CA THR A 96 8.12 7.26 13.61
C THR A 96 7.29 6.90 14.83
N HIS A 97 7.18 7.79 15.81
CA HIS A 97 6.57 7.46 17.11
C HIS A 97 5.14 7.96 17.27
N GLN A 98 4.68 8.90 16.44
CA GLN A 98 3.32 9.41 16.52
C GLN A 98 2.55 9.15 15.25
N VAL A 99 3.02 9.64 14.10
CA VAL A 99 2.23 9.62 12.86
C VAL A 99 2.01 8.20 12.34
N VAL A 100 3.09 7.43 12.14
CA VAL A 100 3.01 6.06 11.60
C VAL A 100 2.21 5.13 12.51
N PRO A 101 2.44 5.08 13.84
CA PRO A 101 1.62 4.27 14.74
C PRO A 101 0.15 4.70 14.71
N THR A 102 -0.14 6.00 14.78
CA THR A 102 -1.53 6.49 14.75
C THR A 102 -2.23 6.13 13.45
N LEU A 103 -1.54 6.18 12.30
CA LEU A 103 -2.09 5.73 11.01
C LEU A 103 -2.43 4.24 11.02
N ARG A 104 -1.54 3.41 11.56
CA ARG A 104 -1.74 1.96 11.64
C ARG A 104 -2.86 1.59 12.62
N ASP A 105 -2.95 2.30 13.75
CA ASP A 105 -3.98 2.09 14.78
C ASP A 105 -5.35 2.62 14.36
N ALA A 106 -5.40 3.71 13.58
CA ALA A 106 -6.65 4.27 13.05
C ALA A 106 -7.30 3.39 11.99
N ARG A 107 -6.58 2.38 11.47
CA ARG A 107 -7.17 1.38 10.59
C ARG A 107 -8.31 0.70 11.35
N PRO A 108 -9.56 0.77 10.85
CA PRO A 108 -10.66 0.12 11.52
C PRO A 108 -10.35 -1.38 11.62
N SER A 109 -10.38 -1.90 12.85
CA SER A 109 -10.24 -3.33 13.19
C SER A 109 -11.31 -4.23 12.56
N ARG A 110 -12.13 -3.70 11.64
CA ARG A 110 -13.27 -4.37 11.00
C ARG A 110 -12.94 -5.24 9.80
N SER A 111 -11.76 -5.12 9.20
CA SER A 111 -11.19 -6.16 8.34
C SER A 111 -9.98 -6.73 9.05
N VAL A 112 -10.27 -7.56 10.05
CA VAL A 112 -9.23 -8.27 10.78
C VAL A 112 -8.33 -8.96 9.76
N GLU A 113 -7.03 -8.70 9.83
CA GLU A 113 -5.94 -9.48 9.24
C GLU A 113 -5.90 -10.90 9.84
N ARG A 114 -7.06 -11.50 10.07
CA ARG A 114 -7.19 -12.90 10.42
C ARG A 114 -7.01 -13.63 9.10
N PRO A 115 -5.97 -14.47 8.97
CA PRO A 115 -5.92 -15.43 7.88
C PRO A 115 -7.28 -16.13 7.80
N THR A 116 -8.05 -15.83 6.78
CA THR A 116 -9.38 -16.41 6.62
C THR A 116 -9.25 -17.58 5.69
N LEU A 117 -9.61 -18.75 6.19
CA LEU A 117 -9.53 -19.99 5.43
C LEU A 117 -10.83 -20.15 4.64
N SER A 118 -10.71 -20.20 3.33
CA SER A 118 -11.78 -20.49 2.39
C SER A 118 -11.47 -21.80 1.64
N VAL A 119 -12.48 -22.36 0.99
CA VAL A 119 -12.31 -23.52 0.11
C VAL A 119 -12.57 -23.07 -1.31
N LEU A 120 -11.63 -23.40 -2.19
CA LEU A 120 -11.71 -23.15 -3.61
C LEU A 120 -12.20 -24.41 -4.31
N ASP A 121 -13.45 -24.40 -4.76
CA ASP A 121 -14.09 -25.53 -5.44
C ASP A 121 -13.79 -25.54 -6.93
N TRP A 122 -13.14 -26.61 -7.39
CA TRP A 122 -12.81 -26.85 -8.80
C TRP A 122 -13.58 -28.07 -9.29
N PRO A 123 -13.78 -28.21 -10.61
CA PRO A 123 -14.61 -29.29 -11.17
C PRO A 123 -14.22 -30.72 -10.74
N LYS A 124 -12.98 -30.95 -10.31
CA LYS A 124 -12.47 -32.26 -9.89
C LYS A 124 -11.72 -32.27 -8.54
N MET A 125 -11.62 -31.12 -7.84
CA MET A 125 -10.93 -31.03 -6.54
C MET A 125 -11.41 -29.81 -5.73
N SER A 126 -11.22 -29.82 -4.42
CA SER A 126 -11.41 -28.66 -3.56
C SER A 126 -10.09 -28.35 -2.84
N LEU A 127 -9.64 -27.10 -2.90
CA LEU A 127 -8.36 -26.66 -2.30
C LEU A 127 -8.61 -25.72 -1.13
N CYS A 128 -7.84 -25.87 -0.04
CA CYS A 128 -7.83 -24.88 1.02
C CYS A 128 -7.09 -23.62 0.54
N MET A 129 -7.76 -22.48 0.62
CA MET A 129 -7.22 -21.17 0.28
C MET A 129 -7.16 -20.32 1.54
N LEU A 130 -6.05 -19.62 1.72
CA LEU A 130 -5.85 -18.67 2.80
C LEU A 130 -5.93 -17.27 2.23
N HIS A 131 -6.88 -16.47 2.70
CA HIS A 131 -6.90 -15.04 2.41
C HIS A 131 -6.05 -14.30 3.43
N TRP A 132 -4.99 -13.64 2.96
CA TRP A 132 -4.13 -12.79 3.77
C TRP A 132 -3.89 -11.49 3.01
N GLN A 133 -4.21 -10.35 3.64
CA GLN A 133 -4.13 -9.02 3.00
C GLN A 133 -4.89 -8.96 1.66
N ASP A 134 -6.07 -9.59 1.61
CA ASP A 134 -6.89 -9.71 0.39
C ASP A 134 -6.23 -10.48 -0.78
N GLU A 135 -5.06 -11.07 -0.55
CA GLU A 135 -4.42 -12.00 -1.49
C GLU A 135 -4.78 -13.46 -1.16
N PRO A 136 -5.09 -14.28 -2.17
CA PRO A 136 -5.34 -15.70 -2.00
C PRO A 136 -4.05 -16.52 -2.07
N TRP A 137 -3.75 -17.22 -0.98
CA TRP A 137 -2.61 -18.10 -0.84
C TRP A 137 -3.07 -19.55 -0.84
N ILE A 138 -2.41 -20.40 -1.64
CA ILE A 138 -2.59 -21.85 -1.62
C ILE A 138 -1.27 -22.46 -1.16
N ARG A 139 -1.31 -23.56 -0.41
CA ARG A 139 -0.09 -24.22 0.04
C ARG A 139 0.69 -24.72 -1.18
N LEU A 140 2.00 -24.51 -1.20
CA LEU A 140 2.85 -24.95 -2.31
C LEU A 140 2.77 -26.47 -2.57
N ARG A 141 2.54 -27.28 -1.53
CA ARG A 141 2.32 -28.74 -1.67
C ARG A 141 0.99 -29.14 -2.31
N ASP A 142 0.03 -28.22 -2.36
CA ASP A 142 -1.26 -28.40 -3.05
C ASP A 142 -1.16 -27.86 -4.50
N MET A 143 -0.06 -27.17 -4.83
CA MET A 143 0.31 -26.73 -6.17
C MET A 143 0.66 -27.87 -7.17
N PRO A 144 1.15 -29.08 -6.80
CA PRO A 144 1.49 -30.13 -7.76
C PRO A 144 0.27 -30.83 -8.38
N CYS A 145 -0.96 -30.43 -8.07
CA CYS A 145 -2.16 -30.85 -8.80
C CYS A 145 -2.53 -29.89 -9.93
N VAL A 146 -1.83 -28.74 -10.04
CA VAL A 146 -2.08 -27.68 -11.05
C VAL A 146 -1.15 -27.80 -12.26
N LEU A 147 -0.03 -28.51 -12.12
CA LEU A 147 1.00 -28.59 -13.17
C LEU A 147 1.39 -30.01 -13.63
N VAL A 148 1.02 -31.07 -12.91
CA VAL A 148 1.63 -32.40 -13.15
C VAL A 148 0.69 -33.45 -13.76
N ASP A 149 -0.62 -33.28 -13.72
CA ASP A 149 -1.53 -34.15 -14.49
C ASP A 149 -2.46 -33.31 -15.38
N ASP A 150 -2.27 -33.46 -16.68
CA ASP A 150 -3.08 -32.87 -17.74
C ASP A 150 -4.11 -33.90 -18.25
N PRO A 151 -5.36 -33.91 -17.75
CA PRO A 151 -6.46 -34.63 -18.38
C PRO A 151 -7.23 -33.76 -19.39
N PHE A 152 -6.78 -32.52 -19.68
CA PHE A 152 -7.56 -31.54 -20.45
C PHE A 152 -6.70 -30.72 -21.42
N ASN A 153 -5.78 -31.37 -22.12
CA ASN A 153 -5.23 -30.80 -23.33
C ASN A 153 -6.30 -30.74 -24.42
N GLN A 154 -7.13 -29.69 -24.38
CA GLN A 154 -7.65 -29.03 -25.57
C GLN A 154 -7.56 -27.52 -25.36
N ARG A 155 -6.41 -26.97 -25.78
CA ARG A 155 -6.21 -25.61 -26.30
C ARG A 155 -6.96 -24.48 -25.58
N GLY A 156 -6.28 -23.86 -24.61
CA GLY A 156 -6.54 -22.44 -24.32
C GLY A 156 -6.26 -21.99 -22.90
N SER A 157 -5.00 -21.59 -22.65
CA SER A 157 -4.57 -20.52 -21.73
C SER A 157 -5.51 -20.24 -20.55
N TRP A 158 -5.72 -21.26 -19.70
CA TRP A 158 -6.63 -21.19 -18.56
C TRP A 158 -6.13 -20.22 -17.46
N TRP A 159 -4.83 -19.94 -17.41
CA TRP A 159 -4.23 -18.87 -16.60
C TRP A 159 -4.86 -17.49 -16.83
N ARG A 160 -5.35 -17.20 -18.05
CA ARG A 160 -6.09 -15.94 -18.35
C ARG A 160 -7.54 -15.94 -17.85
N LYS A 161 -8.10 -17.09 -17.52
CA LYS A 161 -9.44 -17.23 -16.91
C LYS A 161 -9.33 -17.19 -15.39
N ALA A 162 -8.34 -17.89 -14.81
CA ALA A 162 -8.04 -17.83 -13.39
C ALA A 162 -7.71 -16.40 -12.93
N SER A 163 -6.87 -15.67 -13.68
CA SER A 163 -6.58 -14.26 -13.36
C SER A 163 -7.77 -13.32 -13.43
N ARG A 164 -8.87 -13.72 -14.09
CA ARG A 164 -10.13 -12.95 -14.13
C ARG A 164 -11.02 -13.24 -12.92
N VAL A 165 -11.02 -14.47 -12.41
CA VAL A 165 -11.77 -14.84 -11.20
C VAL A 165 -11.12 -14.23 -9.95
N LEU A 166 -9.79 -14.10 -9.95
CA LEU A 166 -9.02 -13.48 -8.88
C LEU A 166 -9.13 -11.94 -8.81
N ARG A 167 -9.72 -11.27 -9.81
CA ARG A 167 -9.97 -9.81 -9.81
C ARG A 167 -11.42 -9.43 -9.51
N GLY A 168 -12.25 -10.40 -9.12
CA GLY A 168 -13.71 -10.26 -9.07
C GLY A 168 -14.34 -10.22 -7.68
N PHE A 169 -13.57 -10.15 -6.60
CA PHE A 169 -14.06 -10.06 -5.23
C PHE A 169 -13.23 -9.06 -4.43
#